data_AF-E1R4T5-F1
#
_entry.id   AF-E1R4T5-F1
#
_cell.length_a   1.000
_cell.length_b   1.000
_cell.length_c   1.000
_cell.angle_alpha   90.00
_cell.angle_beta   90.00
_cell.angle_gamma   90.00
#
_symmetry.space_group_name_H-M   'P 1'
#
loop_
_entity.id
_entity.type
_entity.pdbx_description
1 polymer ?
#
loop_
_entity_poly.entity_id
_entity_poly.type
_entity_poly.pdbx_seq_one_letter_code
_entity_poly.pdbx_strand_id
1 'polypeptide(L)'
;MTIEERKNLVIHLLSMAHAKAENEAEIIRNESDPSLKFIYEHLRKYILAKFLLSEDCMEDQLQELAELSLARSIKLDPKMIKKFDKAVPCDNVSSASAKKVMLLYAIQKDLHIHPDAEFLISQKDVRGLSVLVHSLLQ
;
A
#
# COMPACT_ATOMS: atom_id res chain seq x y z
N MET A 1 -18.35 -8.65 22.11
CA MET A 1 -18.10 -7.51 21.20
C MET A 1 -19.33 -7.30 20.35
N THR A 2 -19.93 -6.11 20.44
CA THR A 2 -21.11 -5.72 19.65
C THR A 2 -20.74 -5.45 18.19
N ILE A 3 -21.74 -5.36 17.31
CA ILE A 3 -21.53 -4.96 15.92
C ILE A 3 -20.85 -3.59 15.88
N GLU A 4 -21.32 -2.63 16.68
CA GLU A 4 -20.81 -1.25 16.71
C GLU A 4 -19.36 -1.15 17.20
N GLU A 5 -19.00 -1.91 18.24
CA GLU A 5 -17.61 -2.02 18.70
C GLU A 5 -16.67 -2.56 17.61
N ARG A 6 -17.12 -3.60 16.87
CA ARG A 6 -16.37 -4.14 15.74
C ARG A 6 -16.21 -3.08 14.64
N LYS A 7 -17.23 -2.27 14.37
CA LYS A 7 -17.16 -1.20 13.37
C LYS A 7 -16.11 -0.16 13.73
N ASN A 8 -16.17 0.35 14.96
CA ASN A 8 -15.25 1.38 15.44
C ASN A 8 -13.81 0.89 15.43
N LEU A 9 -13.58 -0.39 15.76
CA LEU A 9 -12.26 -1.01 15.65
C LEU A 9 -11.74 -1.02 14.20
N VAL A 10 -12.57 -1.43 13.23
CA VAL A 10 -12.17 -1.43 11.82
C VAL A 10 -11.86 -0.01 11.33
N ILE A 11 -12.69 0.97 11.68
CA ILE A 11 -12.48 2.38 11.32
C ILE A 11 -11.14 2.87 11.89
N HIS A 12 -10.88 2.57 13.16
CA HIS A 12 -9.65 2.96 13.82
C HIS A 12 -8.42 2.34 13.14
N LEU A 13 -8.46 1.03 12.83
CA LEU A 13 -7.39 0.33 12.13
C LEU A 13 -7.11 0.91 10.74
N LEU A 14 -8.16 1.20 9.97
CA LEU A 14 -8.03 1.81 8.64
C LEU A 14 -7.41 3.22 8.73
N SER A 15 -7.84 4.02 9.72
CA SER A 15 -7.29 5.35 9.96
C SER A 15 -5.81 5.29 10.35
N MET A 16 -5.42 4.38 11.23
CA MET A 16 -4.02 4.20 11.63
C MET A 16 -3.15 3.78 10.45
N ALA A 17 -3.61 2.83 9.64
CA ALA A 17 -2.86 2.38 8.47
C ALA A 17 -2.71 3.49 7.42
N HIS A 18 -3.75 4.29 7.21
CA HIS A 18 -3.67 5.44 6.31
C HIS A 18 -2.67 6.48 6.81
N ALA A 19 -2.75 6.88 8.08
CA ALA A 19 -1.82 7.83 8.68
C ALA A 19 -0.37 7.32 8.62
N LYS A 20 -0.16 6.03 8.87
CA LYS A 20 1.16 5.42 8.74
C LYS A 20 1.70 5.49 7.31
N ALA A 21 0.89 5.11 6.32
CA ALA A 21 1.31 5.20 4.92
C ALA A 21 1.66 6.63 4.52
N GLU A 22 0.87 7.63 4.92
CA GLU A 22 1.18 9.03 4.64
C GLU A 22 2.50 9.46 5.29
N ASN A 23 2.72 9.10 6.55
CA ASN A 23 3.95 9.43 7.27
C ASN A 23 5.20 8.81 6.60
N GLU A 24 5.13 7.55 6.16
CA GLU A 24 6.25 6.92 5.44
C GLU A 24 6.51 7.59 4.08
N ALA A 25 5.46 8.03 3.37
CA ALA A 25 5.60 8.78 2.14
C ALA A 25 6.24 10.16 2.39
N GLU A 26 5.82 10.87 3.44
CA GLU A 26 6.44 12.14 3.87
C GLU A 26 7.92 11.97 4.20
N ILE A 27 8.29 10.92 4.92
CA ILE A 27 9.70 10.62 5.24
C ILE A 27 10.51 10.43 3.96
N ILE A 28 10.00 9.65 3.00
CA ILE A 28 10.68 9.43 1.72
C ILE A 28 10.82 10.74 0.93
N ARG A 29 9.77 11.56 0.86
CA ARG A 29 9.78 12.82 0.11
C ARG A 29 10.74 13.86 0.67
N ASN A 30 10.92 13.89 1.98
CA ASN A 30 11.67 14.93 2.68
C ASN A 30 13.14 14.57 2.92
N GLU A 31 13.54 13.32 2.72
CA GLU A 31 14.93 12.91 2.87
C GLU A 31 15.78 13.46 1.72
N SER A 32 16.92 14.06 2.07
CA SER A 32 17.85 14.63 1.11
C SER A 32 18.93 13.61 0.79
N ASP A 33 19.04 13.19 -0.47
CA ASP A 33 19.95 12.13 -0.92
C ASP A 33 19.72 10.77 -0.19
N PRO A 34 18.49 10.22 -0.24
CA PRO A 34 18.16 9.00 0.46
C PRO A 34 18.92 7.80 -0.11
N SER A 35 19.59 7.02 0.75
CA SER A 35 20.21 5.76 0.30
C SER A 35 19.17 4.74 -0.19
N LEU A 36 19.56 3.82 -1.07
CA LEU A 36 18.68 2.74 -1.53
C LEU A 36 18.10 1.90 -0.38
N LYS A 37 18.90 1.66 0.68
CA LYS A 37 18.44 0.94 1.87
C LYS A 37 17.33 1.71 2.59
N PHE A 38 17.49 3.02 2.74
CA PHE A 38 16.47 3.90 3.32
C PHE A 38 15.17 3.85 2.51
N ILE A 39 15.26 4.00 1.19
CA ILE A 39 14.08 3.90 0.31
C ILE A 39 13.40 2.55 0.47
N TYR A 40 14.14 1.45 0.47
CA TYR A 40 13.56 0.12 0.65
C TYR A 40 12.82 -0.03 1.98
N GLU A 41 13.44 0.37 3.09
CA GLU A 41 12.83 0.20 4.41
C GLU A 41 11.54 1.01 4.57
N HIS A 42 11.53 2.27 4.13
CA HIS A 42 10.36 3.15 4.24
C HIS A 42 9.28 2.80 3.20
N LEU A 43 9.67 2.48 1.96
CA LEU A 43 8.72 2.07 0.92
C LEU A 43 8.03 0.76 1.30
N ARG A 44 8.75 -0.18 1.91
CA ARG A 44 8.17 -1.41 2.42
C ARG A 44 7.13 -1.15 3.50
N LYS A 45 7.43 -0.30 4.48
CA LYS A 45 6.47 0.09 5.54
C LYS A 45 5.24 0.78 4.96
N TYR A 46 5.43 1.66 3.98
CA TYR A 46 4.35 2.30 3.22
C TYR A 46 3.44 1.25 2.57
N ILE A 47 4.01 0.31 1.81
CA ILE A 47 3.26 -0.72 1.07
C ILE A 47 2.46 -1.60 2.03
N LEU A 48 3.11 -2.08 3.10
CA LEU A 48 2.44 -2.91 4.10
C LEU A 48 1.28 -2.15 4.76
N ALA A 49 1.45 -0.86 5.07
CA ALA A 49 0.38 -0.04 5.61
C ALA A 49 -0.80 0.12 4.62
N LYS A 50 -0.53 0.45 3.34
CA LYS A 50 -1.57 0.53 2.28
C LYS A 50 -2.32 -0.79 2.08
N PHE A 51 -1.63 -1.91 2.24
CA PHE A 51 -2.21 -3.25 2.13
C PHE A 51 -2.77 -3.80 3.43
N LEU A 52 -2.73 -3.03 4.52
CA LEU A 52 -3.15 -3.42 5.85
C LEU A 52 -2.40 -4.67 6.34
N LEU A 53 -1.13 -4.89 6.01
CA LEU A 53 -0.36 -6.06 6.43
C LEU A 53 0.48 -5.78 7.69
N SER A 54 0.94 -6.85 8.35
CA SER A 54 1.86 -6.72 9.50
C SER A 54 3.24 -6.29 9.02
N GLU A 55 4.00 -5.60 9.87
CA GLU A 55 5.40 -5.26 9.59
C GLU A 55 6.30 -6.50 9.49
N ASP A 56 5.96 -7.53 10.26
CA ASP A 56 6.64 -8.85 10.27
C ASP A 56 6.28 -9.74 9.06
N CYS A 57 5.46 -9.23 8.13
CA CYS A 57 5.25 -9.89 6.83
C CYS A 57 6.62 -10.13 6.20
N MET A 58 6.88 -11.31 5.65
CA MET A 58 8.19 -11.68 5.10
C MET A 58 8.24 -11.59 3.58
N GLU A 59 7.06 -11.54 2.97
CA GLU A 59 6.84 -11.43 1.54
C GLU A 59 7.37 -10.10 1.02
N ASP A 60 7.91 -10.16 -0.19
CA ASP A 60 8.51 -9.03 -0.91
C ASP A 60 7.92 -8.87 -2.31
N GLN A 61 7.34 -9.94 -2.86
CA GLN A 61 6.66 -9.91 -4.16
C GLN A 61 5.35 -9.11 -4.04
N LEU A 62 5.18 -8.11 -4.90
CA LEU A 62 4.01 -7.22 -4.89
C LEU A 62 2.71 -7.98 -5.14
N GLN A 63 2.77 -9.05 -5.94
CA GLN A 63 1.63 -9.91 -6.22
C GLN A 63 1.19 -10.69 -4.96
N GLU A 64 2.13 -11.31 -4.26
CA GLU A 64 1.87 -12.04 -3.00
C GLU A 64 1.32 -11.10 -1.92
N LEU A 65 1.93 -9.91 -1.78
CA LEU A 65 1.46 -8.87 -0.87
C LEU A 65 0.02 -8.43 -1.19
N ALA A 66 -0.33 -8.31 -2.48
CA ALA A 66 -1.68 -7.97 -2.90
C ALA A 66 -2.68 -9.10 -2.61
N GLU A 67 -2.29 -10.37 -2.76
CA GLU A 67 -3.09 -11.55 -2.41
C GLU A 67 -3.33 -11.63 -0.90
N LEU A 68 -2.29 -11.43 -0.09
CA LEU A 68 -2.39 -11.36 1.37
C LEU A 68 -3.31 -10.20 1.80
N SER A 69 -3.19 -9.05 1.15
CA SER A 69 -4.08 -7.91 1.40
C SER A 69 -5.53 -8.27 1.10
N LEU A 70 -5.80 -8.95 -0.02
CA LEU A 70 -7.14 -9.40 -0.38
C LEU A 70 -7.70 -10.37 0.65
N ALA A 71 -6.92 -11.38 1.04
CA ALA A 71 -7.30 -12.34 2.07
C ALA A 71 -7.62 -11.66 3.41
N ARG A 72 -6.88 -10.60 3.76
CA ARG A 72 -7.15 -9.80 4.97
C ARG A 72 -8.39 -8.93 4.83
N SER A 73 -8.63 -8.32 3.67
CA SER A 73 -9.84 -7.57 3.39
C SER A 73 -11.10 -8.43 3.45
N ILE A 74 -11.04 -9.73 3.13
CA ILE A 74 -12.19 -10.65 3.24
C ILE A 74 -12.52 -10.96 4.72
N LYS A 75 -11.51 -10.99 5.59
CA LYS A 75 -11.70 -11.18 7.05
C LYS A 75 -12.30 -9.95 7.73
N LEU A 76 -12.14 -8.78 7.11
CA LEU A 76 -12.81 -7.53 7.49
C LEU A 76 -14.18 -7.51 6.78
N ASP A 77 -15.29 -7.33 7.50
CA ASP A 77 -16.63 -7.38 6.90
C ASP A 77 -16.72 -6.44 5.67
N PRO A 78 -16.99 -6.95 4.44
CA PRO A 78 -17.01 -6.13 3.22
C PRO A 78 -17.96 -4.93 3.30
N LYS A 79 -19.04 -5.01 4.08
CA LYS A 79 -19.98 -3.90 4.30
C LYS A 79 -19.37 -2.74 5.10
N MET A 80 -18.30 -3.01 5.84
CA MET A 80 -17.57 -2.03 6.65
C MET A 80 -16.51 -1.27 5.85
N ILE A 81 -15.95 -1.90 4.81
CA ILE A 81 -14.90 -1.32 3.96
C ILE A 81 -15.50 -0.38 2.91
N LYS A 82 -16.70 -0.70 2.37
CA LYS A 82 -17.40 0.07 1.32
C LYS A 82 -17.63 1.56 1.64
N LYS A 83 -17.54 2.01 2.90
CA LYS A 83 -17.69 3.43 3.28
C LYS A 83 -16.38 4.24 3.24
N PHE A 84 -15.23 3.58 3.27
CA PHE A 84 -13.91 4.22 3.26
C PHE A 84 -13.24 4.15 1.89
N ASP A 85 -13.53 3.10 1.11
CA ASP A 85 -13.25 3.09 -0.31
C ASP A 85 -14.25 4.03 -1.02
N LYS A 86 -13.86 5.28 -1.25
CA LYS A 86 -14.50 6.14 -2.27
C LYS A 86 -14.17 5.68 -3.70
N ALA A 87 -13.44 4.57 -3.85
CA ALA A 87 -13.33 3.86 -5.11
C ALA A 87 -14.62 3.04 -5.34
N VAL A 88 -15.30 3.39 -6.42
CA VAL A 88 -16.41 2.73 -7.14
C VAL A 88 -16.88 1.36 -6.57
N PRO A 89 -18.19 1.13 -6.40
CA PRO A 89 -18.73 -0.15 -5.97
C PRO A 89 -18.44 -1.22 -7.03
N CYS A 90 -17.33 -1.93 -6.90
CA CYS A 90 -17.09 -3.14 -7.68
C CYS A 90 -17.73 -4.32 -6.95
N ASP A 91 -18.94 -4.66 -7.35
CA ASP A 91 -19.62 -5.92 -7.01
C ASP A 91 -19.01 -7.15 -7.72
N ASN A 92 -17.74 -7.10 -8.14
CA ASN A 92 -17.01 -8.22 -8.72
C ASN A 92 -15.59 -8.22 -8.16
N VAL A 93 -15.22 -9.31 -7.47
CA VAL A 93 -13.87 -9.79 -7.15
C VAL A 93 -12.75 -8.78 -7.39
N SER A 94 -12.34 -8.03 -6.37
CA SER A 94 -11.07 -7.30 -6.39
C SER A 94 -9.95 -8.32 -6.55
N SER A 95 -9.30 -8.35 -7.71
CA SER A 95 -8.16 -9.25 -7.95
C SER A 95 -6.90 -8.67 -7.31
N ALA A 96 -5.95 -9.54 -6.95
CA ALA A 96 -4.65 -9.10 -6.49
C ALA A 96 -3.94 -8.19 -7.51
N SER A 97 -4.13 -8.44 -8.82
CA SER A 97 -3.61 -7.60 -9.88
C SER A 97 -4.20 -6.18 -9.85
N ALA A 98 -5.50 -6.03 -9.60
CA ALA A 98 -6.12 -4.71 -9.45
C ALA A 98 -5.58 -3.95 -8.23
N LYS A 99 -5.43 -4.63 -7.08
CA LYS A 99 -4.80 -4.04 -5.88
C LYS A 99 -3.35 -3.62 -6.14
N LYS A 100 -2.57 -4.43 -6.85
CA LYS A 100 -1.20 -4.08 -7.25
C LYS A 100 -1.19 -2.79 -8.09
N VAL A 101 -2.04 -2.68 -9.11
CA VAL A 101 -2.13 -1.48 -9.95
C VAL A 101 -2.53 -0.24 -9.12
N MET A 102 -3.50 -0.37 -8.22
CA MET A 102 -3.90 0.73 -7.34
C MET A 102 -2.78 1.14 -6.38
N LEU A 103 -1.99 0.20 -5.87
CA LEU A 103 -0.81 0.49 -5.06
C LEU A 103 0.21 1.29 -5.87
N LEU A 104 0.55 0.84 -7.08
CA LEU A 104 1.52 1.53 -7.93
C LEU A 104 1.09 2.96 -8.25
N TYR A 105 -0.20 3.18 -8.52
CA TYR A 105 -0.76 4.51 -8.71
C TYR A 105 -0.69 5.37 -7.44
N ALA A 106 -0.98 4.79 -6.27
CA ALA A 106 -0.85 5.48 -4.99
C ALA A 106 0.61 5.89 -4.72
N ILE A 107 1.59 5.05 -5.06
CA ILE A 107 3.02 5.36 -4.91
C ILE A 107 3.41 6.56 -5.79
N GLN A 108 2.98 6.59 -7.05
CA GLN A 108 3.23 7.74 -7.93
C GLN A 108 2.68 9.03 -7.33
N LYS A 109 1.41 8.99 -6.93
CA LYS A 109 0.69 10.15 -6.40
C LYS A 109 1.30 10.64 -5.10
N ASP A 110 1.50 9.73 -4.14
CA ASP A 110 1.91 10.07 -2.78
C ASP A 110 3.40 10.42 -2.75
N LEU A 111 4.27 9.82 -3.57
CA LEU A 111 5.70 10.21 -3.62
C LEU A 111 5.99 11.34 -4.61
N HIS A 112 4.97 11.82 -5.35
CA HIS A 112 5.10 12.85 -6.39
C HIS A 112 6.08 12.50 -7.52
N ILE A 113 6.20 11.20 -7.83
CA ILE A 113 7.07 10.68 -8.89
C ILE A 113 6.27 10.31 -10.13
N HIS A 114 6.91 10.43 -11.30
CA HIS A 114 6.28 10.19 -12.60
C HIS A 114 7.13 9.23 -13.46
N PRO A 115 7.30 7.97 -13.02
CA PRO A 115 7.96 6.95 -13.85
C PRO A 115 7.15 6.66 -15.12
N ASP A 116 7.83 6.11 -16.11
CA ASP A 116 7.17 5.43 -17.22
C ASP A 116 6.25 4.30 -16.69
N ALA A 117 5.04 4.22 -17.24
CA ALA A 117 4.01 3.30 -16.77
C ALA A 117 4.37 1.84 -17.02
N GLU A 118 5.00 1.53 -18.16
CA GLU A 118 5.45 0.18 -18.49
C GLU A 118 6.54 -0.26 -17.52
N PHE A 119 7.49 0.64 -17.23
CA PHE A 119 8.56 0.37 -16.27
C PHE A 119 8.04 0.18 -14.84
N LEU A 120 7.06 0.97 -14.41
CA LEU A 120 6.44 0.85 -13.09
C LEU A 120 5.67 -0.47 -12.93
N ILE A 121 4.87 -0.85 -13.94
CA ILE A 121 4.07 -2.09 -13.89
C ILE A 121 4.95 -3.34 -13.92
N SER A 122 6.11 -3.26 -14.59
CA SER A 122 7.08 -4.35 -14.69
C SER A 122 7.73 -4.74 -13.35
N GLN A 123 7.67 -3.86 -12.34
CA GLN A 123 8.22 -4.15 -11.02
C GLN A 123 7.48 -5.32 -10.36
N LYS A 124 8.25 -6.30 -9.88
CA LYS A 124 7.72 -7.56 -9.33
C LYS A 124 7.72 -7.55 -7.80
N ASP A 125 8.73 -6.96 -7.20
CA ASP A 125 8.94 -6.90 -5.76
C ASP A 125 9.22 -5.50 -5.26
N VAL A 126 9.20 -5.34 -3.94
CA VAL A 126 9.49 -4.07 -3.28
C VAL A 126 10.92 -3.63 -3.59
N ARG A 127 11.90 -4.55 -3.64
CA ARG A 127 13.31 -4.21 -3.95
C ARG A 127 13.47 -3.55 -5.31
N GLY A 128 12.92 -4.13 -6.38
CA GLY A 128 12.95 -3.56 -7.72
C GLY A 128 12.26 -2.20 -7.76
N LEU A 129 11.11 -2.10 -7.09
CA LEU A 129 10.40 -0.82 -6.96
C LEU A 129 11.21 0.23 -6.19
N SER A 130 11.96 -0.16 -5.16
CA SER A 130 12.86 0.75 -4.42
C SER A 130 13.99 1.28 -5.28
N VAL A 131 14.55 0.47 -6.17
CA VAL A 131 15.58 0.93 -7.13
C VAL A 131 15.00 1.99 -8.06
N LEU A 132 13.79 1.75 -8.59
CA LEU A 132 13.09 2.73 -9.42
C LEU A 132 12.82 4.03 -8.65
N VAL A 133 12.20 3.95 -7.48
CA VAL A 133 11.90 5.13 -6.66
C VAL A 133 13.17 5.91 -6.32
N HIS A 134 14.23 5.22 -5.89
CA HIS A 134 15.51 5.85 -5.58
C HIS A 134 16.08 6.61 -6.78
N SER A 135 16.01 6.05 -7.99
CA SER A 135 16.52 6.72 -9.22
C SER A 135 15.75 7.98 -9.61
N LEU A 136 14.53 8.17 -9.10
CA LEU A 136 13.66 9.31 -9.42
C LEU A 136 13.69 10.42 -8.37
N LEU A 137 14.30 10.15 -7.21
CA LEU A 137 14.43 11.08 -6.08
C LEU A 137 15.84 11.69 -5.98
N GLN A 138 16.71 11.38 -6.95
CA GLN A 138 17.99 12.06 -7.17
C GLN A 138 17.80 13.28 -8.06
#